data_AF-B2A6R0-F1
#
_entry.id   AF-B2A6R0-F1
#
_cell.length_a   1.000
_cell.length_b   1.000
_cell.length_c   1.000
_cell.angle_alpha   90.00
_cell.angle_beta   90.00
_cell.angle_gamma   90.00
#
_symmetry.space_group_name_H-M   'P 1'
#
loop_
_entity.id
_entity.type
_entity.pdbx_description
1 polymer ?
#
loop_
_entity_poly.entity_id
_entity_poly.type
_entity_poly.pdbx_seq_one_letter_code
_entity_poly.pdbx_strand_id
1 'polypeptide(L)'
;MKTSIQRSKLRLLLGKFYYQIKRYLEWYLSTTKWASMYKDKLLKYSVFQHKTPLLRKLSQVEMWMQYNKITNLEIATKRLNKIIIKPGETFSYWRLIGRPTRTKGYLEGMVLYNGKVESGVGGGLCQLSNLIYWMTLHTPLTVTERYRHSYDVFPDSNRTVPFGSGATCAYNYIDLQIYNGTKQTYQLLVYLTDDYLVGEWRSDNEPCHTYEVYQGDHWITHEPGIGYVRHNTIYRKVYNLKGEDIDDEFVTENHAIMMYQPYLEQGD
;
A
#
# COMPACT_ATOMS: atom_id res chain seq x y z
N MET A 1 -19.89 -16.52 4.73
CA MET A 1 -18.86 -16.17 3.73
C MET A 1 -18.33 -17.48 3.12
N LYS A 2 -18.12 -17.59 1.79
CA LYS A 2 -17.78 -18.86 1.11
C LYS A 2 -16.55 -19.51 1.76
N THR A 3 -16.70 -20.77 2.19
CA THR A 3 -15.59 -21.67 2.56
C THR A 3 -14.46 -21.52 1.55
N SER A 4 -13.22 -21.45 2.04
CA SER A 4 -12.02 -21.48 1.21
C SER A 4 -12.12 -22.65 0.24
N ILE A 5 -12.50 -22.37 -1.02
CA ILE A 5 -12.59 -23.39 -2.06
C ILE A 5 -11.15 -23.81 -2.30
N GLN A 6 -10.77 -25.01 -1.86
CA GLN A 6 -9.48 -25.58 -2.22
C GLN A 6 -9.42 -25.73 -3.74
N ARG A 7 -8.61 -24.89 -4.38
CA ARG A 7 -8.40 -24.91 -5.82
C ARG A 7 -7.22 -25.82 -6.12
N SER A 8 -7.33 -26.61 -7.19
CA SER A 8 -6.19 -27.40 -7.67
C SER A 8 -5.00 -26.50 -8.02
N LYS A 9 -3.78 -27.04 -7.90
CA LYS A 9 -2.55 -26.33 -8.27
C LYS A 9 -2.60 -25.81 -9.72
N LEU A 10 -3.16 -26.61 -10.63
CA LEU A 10 -3.35 -26.24 -12.04
C LEU A 10 -4.27 -25.02 -12.18
N ARG A 11 -5.40 -24.98 -11.46
CA ARG A 11 -6.31 -23.82 -11.50
C ARG A 11 -5.67 -22.55 -10.95
N LEU A 12 -4.88 -22.67 -9.88
CA LEU A 12 -4.14 -21.53 -9.31
C LEU A 12 -3.09 -21.00 -10.29
N LEU A 13 -2.37 -21.90 -10.96
CA LEU A 13 -1.36 -21.54 -11.96
C LEU A 13 -1.98 -20.86 -13.19
N LEU A 14 -3.01 -21.47 -13.78
CA LEU A 14 -3.73 -20.91 -14.92
C LEU A 14 -4.41 -19.58 -14.58
N GLY A 15 -5.01 -19.48 -13.39
CA GLY A 15 -5.59 -18.23 -12.89
C GLY A 15 -4.54 -17.13 -12.77
N LYS A 16 -3.39 -17.42 -12.18
CA LYS A 16 -2.26 -16.48 -12.10
C LYS A 16 -1.85 -16.01 -13.49
N PHE A 17 -1.64 -16.93 -14.43
CA PHE A 17 -1.25 -16.60 -15.79
C PHE A 17 -2.29 -15.71 -16.49
N TYR A 18 -3.57 -16.04 -16.37
CA TYR A 18 -4.67 -15.24 -16.91
C TYR A 18 -4.65 -13.80 -16.37
N TYR A 19 -4.59 -13.63 -15.04
CA TYR A 19 -4.57 -12.28 -14.45
C TYR A 19 -3.30 -11.50 -14.81
N GLN A 20 -2.16 -12.18 -14.94
CA GLN A 20 -0.92 -11.55 -15.38
C GLN A 20 -1.02 -11.02 -16.80
N ILE A 21 -1.55 -11.83 -17.73
CA ILE A 21 -1.80 -11.41 -19.12
C ILE A 21 -2.82 -10.27 -19.15
N LYS A 22 -3.94 -10.41 -18.45
CA LYS A 22 -4.99 -9.39 -18.39
C LYS A 22 -4.41 -8.03 -17.99
N ARG A 23 -3.55 -8.01 -16.96
CA ARG A 23 -2.88 -6.77 -16.54
C ARG A 23 -1.95 -6.19 -17.61
N TYR A 24 -1.18 -7.03 -18.30
CA TYR A 24 -0.34 -6.53 -19.40
C TYR A 24 -1.18 -5.96 -20.53
N LEU A 25 -2.28 -6.63 -20.92
CA LEU A 25 -3.21 -6.10 -21.92
C LEU A 25 -3.77 -4.75 -21.49
N GLU A 26 -4.14 -4.58 -20.23
CA GLU A 26 -4.56 -3.28 -19.70
C GLU A 26 -3.44 -2.22 -19.79
N TRP A 27 -2.21 -2.55 -19.38
CA TRP A 27 -1.11 -1.58 -19.42
C TRP A 27 -0.73 -1.11 -20.83
N TYR A 28 -0.93 -1.96 -21.85
CA TYR A 28 -0.48 -1.68 -23.22
C TYR A 28 -1.60 -1.35 -24.20
N LEU A 29 -2.82 -1.82 -23.96
CA LEU A 29 -3.95 -1.68 -24.89
C LEU A 29 -5.10 -0.83 -24.35
N SER A 30 -5.09 -0.47 -23.06
CA SER A 30 -6.11 0.46 -22.54
C SER A 30 -5.89 1.88 -23.01
N THR A 31 -6.94 2.69 -22.94
CA THR A 31 -6.90 4.14 -23.16
C THR A 31 -6.34 4.91 -21.95
N THR A 32 -5.94 4.22 -20.90
CA THR A 32 -5.41 4.84 -19.68
C THR A 32 -4.09 5.54 -19.97
N LYS A 33 -4.01 6.83 -19.60
CA LYS A 33 -2.77 7.58 -19.66
C LYS A 33 -1.95 7.23 -18.43
N TRP A 34 -0.91 6.43 -18.59
CA TRP A 34 -0.06 6.04 -17.47
C TRP A 34 1.04 7.07 -17.20
N ALA A 35 1.22 7.43 -15.93
CA ALA A 35 2.36 8.24 -15.50
C ALA A 35 3.67 7.54 -15.87
N SER A 36 4.60 8.27 -16.48
CA SER A 36 5.93 7.77 -16.85
C SER A 36 7.01 8.85 -16.84
N MET A 37 6.66 10.10 -16.56
CA MET A 37 7.58 11.24 -16.58
C MET A 37 8.19 11.44 -15.20
N TYR A 38 9.51 11.69 -15.16
CA TYR A 38 10.24 12.04 -13.94
C TYR A 38 10.74 13.47 -14.05
N LYS A 39 10.83 14.17 -12.91
CA LYS A 39 11.35 15.55 -12.88
C LYS A 39 12.26 15.75 -11.68
N ASP A 40 13.51 16.12 -11.91
CA ASP A 40 14.46 16.32 -10.81
C ASP A 40 14.13 17.52 -9.93
N LYS A 41 13.65 18.60 -10.55
CA LYS A 41 13.20 19.80 -9.85
C LYS A 41 11.91 19.52 -9.11
N LEU A 42 11.93 19.74 -7.79
CA LEU A 42 10.78 19.57 -6.92
C LEU A 42 9.67 20.57 -7.28
N LEU A 43 8.43 20.10 -7.26
CA LEU A 43 7.27 21.00 -7.31
C LEU A 43 7.20 21.87 -6.05
N LYS A 44 6.58 23.05 -6.16
CA LYS A 44 6.75 24.12 -5.16
C LYS A 44 6.12 23.75 -3.80
N TYR A 45 4.93 23.19 -3.79
CA TYR A 45 4.15 23.02 -2.58
C TYR A 45 4.23 21.58 -2.07
N SER A 46 4.56 21.41 -0.79
CA SER A 46 4.41 20.12 -0.11
C SER A 46 2.94 19.93 0.26
N VAL A 47 2.39 18.77 -0.07
CA VAL A 47 0.97 18.44 0.19
C VAL A 47 0.88 17.60 1.47
N PHE A 48 1.68 16.53 1.54
CA PHE A 48 1.73 15.65 2.69
C PHE A 48 3.04 14.87 2.71
N GLN A 49 3.60 14.65 3.90
CA GLN A 49 4.81 13.88 4.12
C GLN A 49 4.59 12.82 5.19
N HIS A 50 5.16 11.64 5.00
CA HIS A 50 5.16 10.59 6.01
C HIS A 50 6.46 9.79 5.98
N LYS A 51 6.77 9.13 7.10
CA LYS A 51 7.92 8.23 7.19
C LYS A 51 7.59 7.01 8.03
N THR A 52 8.14 5.86 7.65
CA THR A 52 7.97 4.60 8.39
C THR A 52 9.34 3.99 8.70
N PRO A 53 9.56 3.42 9.91
CA PRO A 53 10.82 2.79 10.25
C PRO A 53 11.18 1.65 9.28
N LEU A 54 12.45 1.58 8.88
CA LEU A 54 12.96 0.52 8.01
C LEU A 54 13.07 -0.82 8.71
N LEU A 55 13.47 -0.84 9.98
CA LEU A 55 13.62 -2.06 10.75
C LEU A 55 12.54 -2.16 11.82
N ARG A 56 11.93 -3.34 11.90
CA ARG A 56 11.00 -3.72 12.98
C ARG A 56 11.33 -5.14 13.38
N LYS A 57 11.46 -5.38 14.70
CA LYS A 57 11.57 -6.72 15.24
C LYS A 57 10.17 -7.32 15.27
N LEU A 58 9.92 -8.32 14.44
CA LEU A 58 8.62 -8.99 14.34
C LEU A 58 8.77 -10.40 14.88
N SER A 59 7.77 -10.87 15.63
CA SER A 59 7.72 -12.27 16.05
C SER A 59 7.68 -13.17 14.80
N GLN A 60 8.49 -14.24 14.78
CA GLN A 60 8.55 -15.22 13.68
C GLN A 60 9.13 -14.68 12.36
N VAL A 61 9.79 -13.53 12.37
CA VAL A 61 10.53 -13.02 11.20
C VAL A 61 11.99 -12.83 11.54
N GLU A 62 12.83 -13.59 10.86
CA GLU A 62 14.29 -13.47 10.99
C GLU A 62 14.78 -12.09 10.51
N MET A 63 15.74 -11.51 11.23
CA MET A 63 16.21 -10.15 10.96
C MET A 63 16.89 -9.99 9.58
N TRP A 64 17.49 -11.05 9.03
CA TRP A 64 18.06 -11.02 7.68
C TRP A 64 17.02 -10.63 6.62
N MET A 65 15.74 -10.99 6.81
CA MET A 65 14.66 -10.60 5.91
C MET A 65 14.37 -9.10 5.98
N GLN A 66 14.53 -8.48 7.15
CA GLN A 66 14.37 -7.03 7.32
C GLN A 66 15.53 -6.27 6.67
N TYR A 67 16.77 -6.77 6.77
CA TYR A 67 17.91 -6.19 6.07
C TYR A 67 17.78 -6.31 4.55
N ASN A 68 17.43 -7.49 4.04
CA ASN A 68 17.21 -7.68 2.59
C ASN A 68 16.04 -6.83 2.06
N LYS A 69 15.01 -6.61 2.89
CA LYS A 69 13.91 -5.69 2.55
C LYS A 69 14.43 -4.28 2.27
N ILE A 70 15.42 -3.79 3.03
CA ILE A 70 16.00 -2.45 2.78
C ILE A 70 16.56 -2.39 1.36
N THR A 71 17.38 -3.36 0.95
CA THR A 71 17.90 -3.45 -0.43
C THR A 71 16.78 -3.49 -1.46
N ASN A 72 15.72 -4.28 -1.22
CA ASN A 72 14.57 -4.33 -2.11
C ASN A 72 13.86 -2.97 -2.23
N LEU A 73 13.69 -2.26 -1.11
CA LEU A 73 13.08 -0.93 -1.06
C LEU A 73 13.96 0.11 -1.77
N GLU A 74 15.28 0.05 -1.63
CA GLU A 74 16.22 0.93 -2.38
C GLU A 74 16.07 0.75 -3.89
N ILE A 75 15.98 -0.50 -4.37
CA ILE A 75 15.82 -0.78 -5.79
C ILE A 75 14.46 -0.25 -6.27
N ALA A 76 13.38 -0.51 -5.53
CA ALA A 76 12.03 -0.10 -5.91
C ALA A 76 11.84 1.43 -5.85
N THR A 77 12.34 2.10 -4.81
CA THR A 77 12.22 3.57 -4.67
C THR A 77 12.94 4.31 -5.78
N LYS A 78 14.11 3.82 -6.25
CA LYS A 78 14.78 4.37 -7.46
C LYS A 78 13.91 4.36 -8.72
N ARG A 79 12.92 3.46 -8.79
CA ARG A 79 11.97 3.37 -9.91
C ARG A 79 10.74 4.26 -9.75
N LEU A 80 10.50 4.82 -8.57
CA LEU A 80 9.32 5.63 -8.28
C LEU A 80 9.65 7.08 -7.93
N ASN A 81 10.83 7.33 -7.36
CA ASN A 81 11.18 8.63 -6.83
C ASN A 81 11.12 9.70 -7.92
N LYS A 82 10.47 10.83 -7.61
CA LYS A 82 10.26 11.98 -8.48
C LYS A 82 9.37 11.75 -9.71
N ILE A 83 8.58 10.68 -9.71
CA ILE A 83 7.56 10.48 -10.75
C ILE A 83 6.54 11.63 -10.69
N ILE A 84 6.15 12.10 -11.87
CA ILE A 84 5.12 13.12 -12.09
C ILE A 84 3.83 12.43 -12.53
N ILE A 85 2.72 12.88 -11.97
CA ILE A 85 1.37 12.48 -12.35
C ILE A 85 0.63 13.74 -12.79
N LYS A 86 0.49 13.92 -14.10
CA LYS A 86 -0.25 15.05 -14.69
C LYS A 86 -1.76 14.85 -14.59
N PRO A 87 -2.56 15.92 -14.76
CA PRO A 87 -4.00 15.81 -14.95
C PRO A 87 -4.38 14.74 -15.97
N GLY A 88 -5.26 13.83 -15.58
CA GLY A 88 -5.72 12.70 -16.39
C GLY A 88 -4.77 11.51 -16.45
N GLU A 89 -3.62 11.53 -15.77
CA GLU A 89 -2.70 10.39 -15.70
C GLU A 89 -2.98 9.48 -14.49
N THR A 90 -2.60 8.21 -14.62
CA THR A 90 -2.69 7.18 -13.58
C THR A 90 -1.30 6.65 -13.24
N PHE A 91 -0.94 6.70 -11.96
CA PHE A 91 0.19 5.96 -11.41
C PHE A 91 -0.19 4.49 -11.25
N SER A 92 0.70 3.59 -11.64
CA SER A 92 0.59 2.15 -11.35
C SER A 92 1.91 1.66 -10.76
N TYR A 93 1.82 1.13 -9.54
CA TYR A 93 2.97 0.73 -8.74
C TYR A 93 3.82 -0.32 -9.48
N TRP A 94 3.20 -1.41 -9.96
CA TRP A 94 3.91 -2.47 -10.66
C TRP A 94 4.30 -2.14 -12.09
N ARG A 95 3.60 -1.22 -12.76
CA ARG A 95 4.01 -0.77 -14.10
C ARG A 95 5.33 0.00 -14.03
N LEU A 96 5.52 0.82 -13.01
CA LEU A 96 6.72 1.63 -12.83
C LEU A 96 7.92 0.82 -12.29
N ILE A 97 7.68 -0.03 -11.28
CA ILE A 97 8.73 -0.89 -10.67
C ILE A 97 9.10 -2.05 -11.60
N GLY A 98 8.11 -2.67 -12.23
CA GLY A 98 8.28 -3.91 -13.01
C GLY A 98 8.47 -5.15 -12.14
N ARG A 99 8.74 -6.29 -12.77
CA ARG A 99 8.90 -7.59 -12.07
C ARG A 99 10.12 -7.56 -11.15
N PRO A 100 9.98 -7.84 -9.84
CA PRO A 100 11.11 -8.11 -8.96
C PRO A 100 11.77 -9.44 -9.33
N THR A 101 13.07 -9.42 -9.63
CA THR A 101 13.87 -10.61 -9.98
C THR A 101 15.24 -10.53 -9.35
N ARG A 102 15.86 -11.68 -9.07
CA ARG A 102 17.25 -11.75 -8.56
C ARG A 102 18.24 -11.05 -9.49
N THR A 103 18.05 -11.17 -10.80
CA THR A 103 18.87 -10.52 -11.82
C THR A 103 18.86 -9.00 -11.75
N LYS A 104 17.79 -8.40 -11.19
CA LYS A 104 17.69 -6.95 -10.93
C LYS A 104 18.20 -6.56 -9.55
N GLY A 105 18.81 -7.49 -8.82
CA GLY A 105 19.34 -7.28 -7.47
C GLY A 105 18.32 -7.49 -6.34
N TYR A 106 17.07 -7.88 -6.64
CA TYR A 106 16.10 -8.14 -5.58
C TYR A 106 16.48 -9.39 -4.78
N LEU A 107 16.46 -9.25 -3.46
CA LEU A 107 16.78 -10.26 -2.49
C LEU A 107 15.50 -10.92 -1.95
N GLU A 108 15.70 -12.08 -1.33
CA GLU A 108 14.67 -12.74 -0.57
C GLU A 108 14.31 -11.95 0.69
N GLY A 109 13.03 -11.81 0.98
CA GLY A 109 12.55 -11.20 2.21
C GLY A 109 11.16 -11.71 2.55
N MET A 110 10.59 -11.12 3.61
CA MET A 110 9.28 -11.53 4.12
C MET A 110 8.18 -11.34 3.08
N VAL A 111 7.43 -12.41 2.81
CA VAL A 111 6.20 -12.43 2.03
C VAL A 111 5.13 -13.13 2.86
N LEU A 112 3.90 -12.61 2.82
CA LEU A 112 2.76 -13.24 3.46
C LEU A 112 1.91 -13.96 2.42
N TYR A 113 1.77 -15.27 2.54
CA TYR A 113 0.96 -16.09 1.64
C TYR A 113 -0.01 -16.96 2.44
N ASN A 114 -1.31 -16.76 2.25
CA ASN A 114 -2.37 -17.51 2.95
C ASN A 114 -2.17 -17.59 4.47
N GLY A 115 -1.79 -16.47 5.11
CA GLY A 115 -1.56 -16.38 6.55
C GLY A 115 -0.23 -16.94 7.03
N LYS A 116 0.61 -17.46 6.13
CA LYS A 116 1.95 -17.95 6.46
C LYS A 116 3.01 -16.94 6.04
N VAL A 117 3.97 -16.73 6.94
CA VAL A 117 5.19 -15.97 6.65
C VAL A 117 6.14 -16.89 5.90
N GLU A 118 6.52 -16.49 4.69
CA GLU A 118 7.46 -17.21 3.84
C GLU A 118 8.53 -16.24 3.30
N SER A 119 9.61 -16.81 2.76
CA SER A 119 10.62 -16.05 2.04
C SER A 119 10.30 -15.96 0.55
N GLY A 120 10.40 -14.78 -0.04
CA GLY A 120 10.23 -14.57 -1.47
C GLY A 120 11.06 -13.41 -2.02
N VAL A 121 11.42 -13.51 -3.31
CA VAL A 121 12.18 -12.45 -4.02
C VAL A 121 11.36 -11.17 -4.08
N GLY A 122 11.96 -10.05 -3.68
CA GLY A 122 11.25 -8.77 -3.56
C GLY A 122 10.34 -8.68 -2.33
N GLY A 123 10.60 -9.51 -1.31
CA GLY A 123 9.87 -9.46 -0.05
C GLY A 123 9.99 -8.09 0.63
N GLY A 124 8.92 -7.72 1.34
CA GLY A 124 8.79 -6.46 2.07
C GLY A 124 8.41 -5.21 1.24
N LEU A 125 8.23 -5.33 -0.07
CA LEU A 125 7.78 -4.21 -0.94
C LEU A 125 6.37 -3.69 -0.63
N CYS A 126 5.55 -4.43 0.14
CA CYS A 126 4.27 -3.93 0.64
C CYS A 126 4.44 -2.70 1.55
N GLN A 127 5.58 -2.54 2.22
CA GLN A 127 5.82 -1.35 3.06
C GLN A 127 5.79 -0.04 2.24
N LEU A 128 6.33 -0.07 1.01
CA LEU A 128 6.35 1.09 0.13
C LEU A 128 4.97 1.43 -0.43
N SER A 129 4.18 0.42 -0.82
CA SER A 129 2.79 0.64 -1.26
C SER A 129 1.89 1.10 -0.12
N ASN A 130 2.08 0.60 1.11
CA ASN A 130 1.40 1.11 2.30
C ASN A 130 1.69 2.59 2.54
N LEU A 131 2.96 2.99 2.47
CA LEU A 131 3.37 4.39 2.62
C LEU A 131 2.72 5.27 1.54
N ILE A 132 2.80 4.88 0.27
CA ILE A 132 2.23 5.66 -0.84
C ILE A 132 0.72 5.79 -0.68
N TYR A 133 0.01 4.68 -0.43
CA TYR A 133 -1.43 4.69 -0.23
C TYR A 133 -1.83 5.60 0.93
N TRP A 134 -1.19 5.46 2.09
CA TRP A 134 -1.46 6.30 3.26
C TRP A 134 -1.32 7.79 2.92
N MET A 135 -0.21 8.20 2.31
CA MET A 135 -0.01 9.60 1.93
C MET A 135 -1.03 10.08 0.92
N THR A 136 -1.45 9.23 -0.03
CA THR A 136 -2.44 9.58 -1.04
C THR A 136 -3.81 9.88 -0.44
N LEU A 137 -4.18 9.25 0.67
CA LEU A 137 -5.43 9.59 1.39
C LEU A 137 -5.46 11.04 1.88
N HIS A 138 -4.30 11.69 2.01
CA HIS A 138 -4.18 13.10 2.37
C HIS A 138 -4.04 14.03 1.15
N THR A 139 -4.50 13.59 -0.02
CA THR A 139 -4.48 14.36 -1.27
C THR A 139 -5.82 14.25 -1.99
N PRO A 140 -6.15 15.17 -2.92
CA PRO A 140 -7.32 15.01 -3.79
C PRO A 140 -7.14 13.93 -4.88
N LEU A 141 -6.01 13.21 -4.91
CA LEU A 141 -5.81 12.12 -5.86
C LEU A 141 -6.74 10.95 -5.52
N THR A 142 -7.20 10.23 -6.54
CA THR A 142 -8.15 9.12 -6.39
C THR A 142 -7.43 7.79 -6.42
N VAL A 143 -7.59 6.96 -5.40
CA VAL A 143 -7.10 5.56 -5.43
C VAL A 143 -8.09 4.73 -6.25
N THR A 144 -7.70 4.32 -7.45
CA THR A 144 -8.58 3.56 -8.37
C THR A 144 -8.44 2.05 -8.22
N GLU A 145 -7.32 1.59 -7.68
CA GLU A 145 -7.08 0.18 -7.38
C GLU A 145 -6.32 0.04 -6.07
N ARG A 146 -6.89 -0.74 -5.14
CA ARG A 146 -6.26 -1.11 -3.87
C ARG A 146 -6.76 -2.46 -3.42
N TYR A 147 -5.86 -3.29 -2.91
CA TYR A 147 -6.20 -4.55 -2.26
C TYR A 147 -5.88 -4.50 -0.78
N ARG A 148 -6.78 -5.06 0.03
CA ARG A 148 -6.60 -5.20 1.48
C ARG A 148 -5.77 -6.42 1.84
N HIS A 149 -5.01 -6.31 2.93
CA HIS A 149 -4.41 -7.47 3.58
C HIS A 149 -5.54 -8.35 4.15
N SER A 150 -5.52 -9.66 3.85
CA SER A 150 -6.54 -10.60 4.34
C SER A 150 -6.24 -11.14 5.75
N TYR A 151 -5.03 -10.91 6.26
CA TYR A 151 -4.56 -11.41 7.55
C TYR A 151 -3.97 -10.24 8.35
N ASP A 152 -4.43 -10.07 9.58
CA ASP A 152 -3.83 -9.17 10.56
C ASP A 152 -2.79 -9.94 11.37
N VAL A 153 -1.53 -9.79 10.99
CA VAL A 153 -0.40 -10.51 11.58
C VAL A 153 0.27 -9.75 12.73
N PHE A 154 -0.13 -8.49 12.96
CA PHE A 154 0.52 -7.64 13.96
C PHE A 154 -0.50 -7.18 15.00
N PRO A 155 -0.38 -7.64 16.27
CA PRO A 155 -1.20 -7.11 17.36
C PRO A 155 -0.99 -5.60 17.53
N ASP A 156 -1.99 -4.93 18.10
CA ASP A 156 -2.10 -3.46 18.17
C ASP A 156 -1.06 -2.73 19.03
N SER A 157 0.07 -3.35 19.37
CA SER A 157 1.15 -2.70 20.11
C SER A 157 1.71 -1.50 19.31
N ASN A 158 1.35 -0.27 19.72
CA ASN A 158 1.81 1.01 19.17
C ASN A 158 1.48 1.26 17.68
N ARG A 159 0.24 1.01 17.24
CA ARG A 159 -0.18 1.42 15.89
C ARG A 159 -0.38 2.94 15.81
N THR A 160 0.35 3.61 14.92
CA THR A 160 0.28 5.07 14.71
C THR A 160 -0.65 5.49 13.55
N VAL A 161 -1.24 4.51 12.85
CA VAL A 161 -2.16 4.71 11.73
C VAL A 161 -3.35 3.75 11.87
N PRO A 162 -4.55 4.07 11.37
CA PRO A 162 -5.71 3.17 11.44
C PRO A 162 -5.43 1.76 10.92
N PHE A 163 -6.15 0.76 11.44
CA PHE A 163 -6.10 -0.59 10.88
C PHE A 163 -6.47 -0.59 9.40
N GLY A 164 -5.80 -1.40 8.59
CA GLY A 164 -6.16 -1.54 7.18
C GLY A 164 -5.84 -0.31 6.31
N SER A 165 -5.08 0.65 6.82
CA SER A 165 -4.56 1.81 6.09
C SER A 165 -3.40 1.49 5.12
N GLY A 166 -3.23 0.21 4.77
CA GLY A 166 -2.24 -0.27 3.81
C GLY A 166 -2.85 -0.78 2.50
N ALA A 167 -1.99 -0.98 1.51
CA ALA A 167 -2.29 -1.56 0.22
C ALA A 167 -1.39 -2.79 -0.01
N THR A 168 -2.01 -3.97 -0.13
CA THR A 168 -1.32 -5.19 -0.56
C THR A 168 -0.98 -5.09 -2.05
N CYS A 169 0.24 -5.46 -2.40
CA CYS A 169 0.69 -5.54 -3.79
C CYS A 169 1.35 -6.90 -4.07
N ALA A 170 1.03 -7.51 -5.22
CA ALA A 170 1.70 -8.71 -5.73
C ALA A 170 1.84 -8.64 -7.26
N TYR A 171 3.07 -8.82 -7.75
CA TYR A 171 3.37 -8.60 -9.15
C TYR A 171 2.63 -9.59 -10.08
N ASN A 172 1.96 -9.13 -11.15
CA ASN A 172 1.74 -7.75 -11.60
C ASN A 172 0.30 -7.25 -11.39
N TYR A 173 -0.62 -8.11 -10.97
CA TYR A 173 -2.06 -7.85 -11.09
C TYR A 173 -2.74 -7.42 -9.79
N ILE A 174 -2.11 -7.61 -8.63
CA ILE A 174 -2.51 -7.00 -7.37
C ILE A 174 -1.69 -5.72 -7.24
N ASP A 175 -2.24 -4.59 -7.66
CA ASP A 175 -1.55 -3.33 -7.84
C ASP A 175 -2.11 -2.23 -6.93
N LEU A 176 -1.35 -1.14 -6.81
CA LEU A 176 -1.83 0.14 -6.28
C LEU A 176 -1.87 1.13 -7.44
N GLN A 177 -3.08 1.60 -7.78
CA GLN A 177 -3.28 2.59 -8.82
C GLN A 177 -3.89 3.87 -8.28
N ILE A 178 -3.35 5.00 -8.73
CA ILE A 178 -3.73 6.33 -8.26
C ILE A 178 -3.93 7.23 -9.48
N TYR A 179 -5.14 7.73 -9.64
CA TYR A 179 -5.54 8.62 -10.72
C TYR A 179 -5.48 10.08 -10.28
N ASN A 180 -4.89 10.93 -11.12
CA ASN A 180 -4.96 12.37 -10.96
C ASN A 180 -6.13 12.94 -11.77
N GLY A 181 -7.30 13.03 -11.14
CA GLY A 181 -8.48 13.69 -11.70
C GLY A 181 -8.50 15.21 -11.56
N THR A 182 -7.45 15.80 -10.97
CA THR A 182 -7.40 17.24 -10.69
C THR A 182 -6.86 18.04 -11.88
N LYS A 183 -6.81 19.37 -11.74
CA LYS A 183 -6.14 20.26 -12.70
C LYS A 183 -4.66 20.51 -12.39
N GLN A 184 -4.17 19.99 -11.27
CA GLN A 184 -2.81 20.23 -10.76
C GLN A 184 -1.90 19.05 -11.11
N THR A 185 -0.60 19.29 -11.19
CA THR A 185 0.41 18.24 -11.36
C THR A 185 0.91 17.79 -10.00
N TYR A 186 0.95 16.48 -9.76
CA TYR A 186 1.52 15.92 -8.54
C TYR A 186 2.87 15.27 -8.80
N GLN A 187 3.75 15.31 -7.80
CA GLN A 187 5.03 14.64 -7.79
C GLN A 187 5.14 13.77 -6.56
N LEU A 188 5.47 12.49 -6.76
CA LEU A 188 5.77 11.56 -5.67
C LEU A 188 7.26 11.54 -5.42
N LEU A 189 7.66 11.81 -4.19
CA LEU A 189 9.00 11.51 -3.70
C LEU A 189 8.95 10.31 -2.79
N VAL A 190 9.88 9.38 -2.98
CA VAL A 190 10.10 8.25 -2.09
C VAL A 190 11.59 7.93 -2.04
N TYR A 191 12.13 7.85 -0.84
CA TYR A 191 13.55 7.58 -0.63
C TYR A 191 13.78 6.99 0.76
N LEU A 192 14.97 6.44 0.97
CA LEU A 192 15.39 5.89 2.26
C LEU A 192 16.38 6.85 2.91
N THR A 193 16.28 6.95 4.23
CA THR A 193 17.36 7.42 5.11
C THR A 193 17.95 6.22 5.84
N ASP A 194 18.84 6.44 6.80
CA ASP A 194 19.43 5.35 7.60
C ASP A 194 18.34 4.54 8.34
N ASP A 195 17.36 5.22 8.92
CA ASP A 195 16.34 4.57 9.76
C ASP A 195 14.93 4.50 9.14
N TYR A 196 14.65 5.27 8.09
CA TYR A 196 13.28 5.48 7.61
C TYR A 196 13.11 5.32 6.11
N LEU A 197 11.98 4.75 5.71
CA LEU A 197 11.40 4.94 4.39
C LEU A 197 10.53 6.19 4.44
N VAL A 198 10.90 7.20 3.64
CA VAL A 198 10.27 8.51 3.61
C VAL A 198 9.52 8.70 2.29
N GLY A 199 8.36 9.33 2.36
CA GLY A 199 7.60 9.73 1.19
C GLY A 199 7.02 11.13 1.32
N GLU A 200 6.78 11.76 0.18
CA GLU A 200 6.16 13.08 0.10
C GLU A 200 5.36 13.23 -1.19
N TRP A 201 4.15 13.77 -1.10
CA TRP A 201 3.43 14.31 -2.24
C TRP A 201 3.68 15.81 -2.35
N ARG A 202 4.04 16.26 -3.55
CA ARG A 202 4.20 17.69 -3.88
C ARG A 202 3.29 18.07 -5.04
N SER A 203 2.89 19.34 -5.11
CA SER A 203 2.05 19.90 -6.18
C SER A 203 2.64 21.18 -6.76
N ASP A 204 2.33 21.46 -8.02
CA ASP A 204 2.66 22.73 -8.69
C ASP A 204 1.81 23.90 -8.21
N ASN A 205 0.69 23.61 -7.55
CA ASN A 205 -0.23 24.57 -6.96
C ASN A 205 -0.37 24.36 -5.45
N GLU A 206 -0.78 25.42 -4.75
CA GLU A 206 -1.05 25.35 -3.33
C GLU A 206 -2.26 24.43 -3.06
N PRO A 207 -2.17 23.51 -2.07
CA PRO A 207 -3.30 22.67 -1.71
C PRO A 207 -4.47 23.52 -1.23
N CYS A 208 -5.65 23.35 -1.85
CA CYS A 208 -6.85 24.08 -1.42
C CYS A 208 -7.58 23.40 -0.25
N HIS A 209 -7.19 22.16 0.09
CA HIS A 209 -7.81 21.35 1.13
C HIS A 209 -6.73 20.60 1.93
N THR A 210 -7.03 20.35 3.19
CA THR A 210 -6.32 19.37 4.03
C THR A 210 -7.25 18.23 4.40
N TYR A 211 -6.67 17.10 4.80
CA TYR A 211 -7.43 15.88 5.05
C TYR A 211 -6.99 15.25 6.36
N GLU A 212 -7.94 14.78 7.15
CA GLU A 212 -7.71 14.00 8.36
C GLU A 212 -8.32 12.62 8.20
N VAL A 213 -7.46 11.60 8.13
CA VAL A 213 -7.89 10.20 7.98
C VAL A 213 -8.11 9.61 9.36
N TYR A 214 -9.31 9.07 9.59
CA TYR A 214 -9.69 8.51 10.88
C TYR A 214 -10.39 7.15 10.72
N GLN A 215 -10.44 6.41 11.82
CA GLN A 215 -11.15 5.13 11.87
C GLN A 215 -12.59 5.37 12.34
N GLY A 216 -13.56 4.91 11.56
CA GLY A 216 -14.96 4.92 11.94
C GLY A 216 -15.30 3.68 12.77
N ASP A 217 -16.19 2.84 12.26
CA ASP A 217 -16.58 1.60 12.92
C ASP A 217 -15.39 0.66 13.12
N HIS A 218 -15.38 -0.02 14.26
CA HIS A 218 -14.40 -1.05 14.59
C HIS A 218 -15.07 -2.16 15.40
N TRP A 219 -14.96 -3.39 14.91
CA TRP A 219 -15.47 -4.55 15.64
C TRP A 219 -14.68 -5.81 15.32
N ILE A 220 -14.82 -6.81 16.18
CA ILE A 220 -14.20 -8.12 16.02
C ILE A 220 -15.31 -9.16 16.05
N THR A 221 -15.34 -10.06 15.07
CA THR A 221 -16.22 -11.22 15.08
C THR A 221 -15.40 -12.49 15.29
N HIS A 222 -16.06 -13.53 15.80
CA HIS A 222 -15.50 -14.88 15.82
C HIS A 222 -16.22 -15.74 14.78
N GLU A 223 -15.49 -16.18 13.77
CA GLU A 223 -16.01 -16.96 12.65
C GLU A 223 -15.62 -18.44 12.83
N PRO A 224 -16.59 -19.35 13.04
CA PRO A 224 -16.31 -20.78 13.24
C PRO A 224 -15.44 -21.36 12.10
N GLY A 225 -14.31 -21.97 12.48
CA GLY A 225 -13.36 -22.58 11.54
C GLY A 225 -12.40 -21.62 10.83
N ILE A 226 -12.52 -20.30 11.06
CA ILE A 226 -11.60 -19.27 10.52
C ILE A 226 -10.83 -18.59 11.67
N GLY A 227 -11.47 -18.38 12.82
CA GLY A 227 -10.92 -17.67 13.97
C GLY A 227 -11.51 -16.25 14.10
N TYR A 228 -10.78 -15.34 14.73
CA TYR A 228 -11.23 -13.96 14.89
C TYR A 228 -11.01 -13.14 13.62
N VAL A 229 -11.98 -12.32 13.26
CA VAL A 229 -11.90 -11.38 12.13
C VAL A 229 -12.04 -9.98 12.67
N ARG A 230 -11.08 -9.12 12.35
CA ARG A 230 -11.13 -7.69 12.66
C ARG A 230 -11.72 -6.94 11.48
N HIS A 231 -12.67 -6.07 11.79
CA HIS A 231 -13.36 -5.23 10.84
C HIS A 231 -13.17 -3.75 11.18
N ASN A 232 -12.99 -2.91 10.17
CA ASN A 232 -13.13 -1.47 10.37
C ASN A 232 -13.52 -0.74 9.09
N THR A 233 -14.04 0.48 9.26
CA THR A 233 -14.17 1.46 8.20
C THR A 233 -13.15 2.59 8.39
N ILE A 234 -12.68 3.15 7.28
CA ILE A 234 -11.79 4.31 7.25
C ILE A 234 -12.53 5.42 6.52
N TYR A 235 -12.50 6.60 7.11
CA TYR A 235 -13.03 7.83 6.57
C TYR A 235 -11.94 8.89 6.51
N ARG A 236 -12.20 9.97 5.78
CA ARG A 236 -11.40 11.17 5.87
C ARG A 236 -12.27 12.42 5.89
N LYS A 237 -11.98 13.31 6.84
CA LYS A 237 -12.53 14.66 6.84
C LYS A 237 -11.79 15.53 5.84
N VAL A 238 -12.51 16.40 5.15
CA VAL A 238 -11.95 17.39 4.23
C VAL A 238 -12.12 18.77 4.85
N TYR A 239 -11.01 19.49 5.00
CA TYR A 239 -11.03 20.85 5.51
C TYR A 239 -10.65 21.82 4.40
N ASN A 240 -11.33 22.97 4.36
CA ASN A 240 -10.94 24.07 3.48
C ASN A 240 -9.76 24.87 4.07
N LEU A 241 -9.28 25.89 3.34
CA LEU A 241 -8.17 26.76 3.78
C LEU A 241 -8.42 27.52 5.09
N LYS A 242 -9.68 27.67 5.53
CA LYS A 242 -10.05 28.29 6.81
C LYS A 242 -10.08 27.29 7.97
N GLY A 243 -9.86 26.00 7.69
CA GLY A 243 -9.96 24.92 8.67
C GLY A 243 -11.39 24.49 8.96
N GLU A 244 -12.37 24.90 8.14
CA GLU A 244 -13.76 24.45 8.27
C GLU A 244 -13.88 23.04 7.69
N ASP A 245 -14.51 22.13 8.44
CA ASP A 245 -14.89 20.78 8.00
C ASP A 245 -16.01 20.92 6.94
N ILE A 246 -15.71 20.54 5.70
CA ILE A 246 -16.62 20.72 4.56
C ILE A 246 -17.13 19.41 3.97
N ASP A 247 -16.52 18.27 4.31
CA ASP A 247 -16.93 16.96 3.81
C ASP A 247 -16.36 15.82 4.67
N ASP A 248 -17.04 14.68 4.65
CA ASP A 248 -16.62 13.45 5.32
C ASP A 248 -16.75 12.26 4.36
N GLU A 249 -15.62 11.84 3.81
CA GLU A 249 -15.57 10.89 2.72
C GLU A 249 -15.28 9.47 3.22
N PHE A 250 -16.13 8.52 2.83
CA PHE A 250 -15.82 7.10 3.00
C PHE A 250 -14.61 6.71 2.14
N VAL A 251 -13.59 6.11 2.75
CA VAL A 251 -12.37 5.65 2.06
C VAL A 251 -12.46 4.16 1.75
N THR A 252 -12.61 3.33 2.77
CA THR A 252 -12.60 1.87 2.59
C THR A 252 -13.11 1.12 3.82
N GLU A 253 -13.48 -0.14 3.60
CA GLU A 253 -13.82 -1.09 4.64
C GLU A 253 -12.85 -2.29 4.61
N ASN A 254 -12.28 -2.62 5.77
CA ASN A 254 -11.34 -3.72 5.90
C ASN A 254 -11.92 -4.86 6.72
N HIS A 255 -11.56 -6.07 6.31
CA HIS A 255 -11.78 -7.30 7.05
C HIS A 255 -10.50 -8.11 6.97
N ALA A 256 -9.93 -8.50 8.10
CA ALA A 256 -8.79 -9.40 8.12
C ALA A 256 -8.89 -10.42 9.25
N ILE A 257 -8.45 -11.64 8.95
CA ILE A 257 -8.35 -12.72 9.91
C ILE A 257 -7.19 -12.41 10.85
N MET A 258 -7.46 -12.35 12.14
CA MET A 258 -6.45 -12.10 13.17
C MET A 258 -5.61 -13.36 13.37
N MET A 259 -4.29 -13.20 13.31
CA MET A 259 -3.33 -14.30 13.55
C MET A 259 -2.84 -14.33 15.00
N TYR A 260 -3.51 -13.58 15.87
CA TYR A 260 -3.27 -13.47 17.31
C TYR A 260 -4.62 -13.43 18.04
N GLN A 261 -4.64 -13.78 19.32
CA GLN A 261 -5.87 -13.71 20.10
C GLN A 261 -6.20 -12.25 20.46
N PRO A 262 -7.46 -11.81 20.37
CA PRO A 262 -7.86 -10.43 20.65
C PRO A 262 -7.81 -10.09 22.15
N TYR A 263 -7.84 -11.09 23.02
CA TYR A 263 -7.74 -10.92 24.46
C TYR A 263 -6.27 -11.05 24.86
N LEU A 264 -5.71 -10.00 25.46
CA LEU A 264 -4.46 -10.10 26.19
C LEU A 264 -4.66 -11.14 27.30
N GLU A 265 -3.76 -12.12 27.43
CA GLU A 265 -3.60 -12.79 28.71
C GLU A 265 -3.31 -11.68 29.74
N GLN A 266 -4.20 -11.51 30.71
CA GLN A 266 -3.89 -10.72 31.90
C GLN A 266 -2.59 -11.30 32.47
N GLY A 267 -1.58 -10.45 32.64
CA GLY A 267 -0.29 -10.87 33.16
C GLY A 267 -0.44 -11.55 34.52
N ASP A 268 0.33 -12.62 34.68
CA ASP A 268 0.83 -13.08 35.98
C ASP A 268 2.13 -12.33 36.32
#